data_AF-A0A9C8LXD7-F1
#
_entry.id   AF-A0A9C8LXD7-F1
#
_cell.length_a   1.000
_cell.length_b   1.000
_cell.length_c   1.000
_cell.angle_alpha   90.00
_cell.angle_beta   90.00
_cell.angle_gamma   90.00
#
_symmetry.space_group_name_H-M   'P 1'
#
loop_
_entity.id
_entity.type
_entity.pdbx_description
1 polymer ?
#
loop_
_entity_poly.entity_id
_entity_poly.type
_entity_poly.pdbx_seq_one_letter_code
_entity_poly.pdbx_strand_id
1 'polypeptide(L)'
;MKKKFEEYLDLIEKTPDRFHEIEEEVWKKFGVNKVVLICDSTGFTQKTRDFGILHFLYSYHKVLSIVEPVVKKNRGKVIKTDADNLILVFDDIKDSANCSIEIQKKINSFRIDLPKKDQFGLCMGIATGKVLCFNNDVFGDAVNVAYKLGEDLAKDGEILVEEQIYEYLKTYLGYKFSKKIRKKISNIDINYFKVRY
;
A
#
# COMPACT_ATOMS: atom_id res chain seq x y z
N MET A 1 14.43 -19.36 3.27
CA MET A 1 13.14 -19.03 3.92
C MET A 1 11.97 -19.64 3.14
N LYS A 2 11.88 -19.40 1.82
CA LYS A 2 10.86 -19.97 0.91
C LYS A 2 10.57 -21.48 1.08
N LYS A 3 11.59 -22.33 0.98
CA LYS A 3 11.46 -23.79 1.14
C LYS A 3 10.81 -24.23 2.47
N LYS A 4 11.08 -23.49 3.56
CA LYS A 4 10.52 -23.80 4.89
C LYS A 4 9.05 -23.40 5.05
N PHE A 5 8.54 -22.47 4.23
CA PHE A 5 7.13 -22.07 4.27
C PHE A 5 6.29 -23.03 3.41
N GLU A 6 6.80 -23.42 2.24
CA GLU A 6 6.17 -24.42 1.37
C GLU A 6 5.98 -25.77 2.09
N GLU A 7 6.93 -26.19 2.92
CA GLU A 7 6.79 -27.38 3.79
C GLU A 7 5.55 -27.34 4.71
N TYR A 8 5.12 -26.15 5.18
CA TYR A 8 3.90 -26.03 5.98
C TYR A 8 2.64 -26.12 5.12
N LEU A 9 2.68 -25.65 3.88
CA LEU A 9 1.56 -25.79 2.93
C LEU A 9 1.35 -27.26 2.58
N ASP A 10 2.43 -27.98 2.28
CA ASP A 10 2.39 -29.42 2.03
C ASP A 10 1.89 -30.20 3.26
N LEU A 11 2.21 -29.72 4.47
CA LEU A 11 1.74 -30.32 5.72
C LEU A 11 0.24 -30.10 5.92
N ILE A 12 -0.28 -28.90 5.62
CA ILE A 12 -1.72 -28.62 5.66
C ILE A 12 -2.48 -29.57 4.72
N GLU A 13 -1.98 -29.77 3.50
CA GLU A 13 -2.60 -30.66 2.52
C GLU A 13 -2.67 -32.11 3.02
N LYS A 14 -1.62 -32.57 3.73
CA LYS A 14 -1.54 -33.93 4.28
C LYS A 14 -2.30 -34.12 5.59
N THR A 15 -2.46 -33.08 6.39
CA THR A 15 -3.09 -33.13 7.71
C THR A 15 -4.07 -31.96 7.91
N PRO A 16 -5.21 -31.94 7.20
CA PRO A 16 -6.16 -30.83 7.26
C PRO A 16 -6.75 -30.60 8.65
N ASP A 17 -6.93 -31.65 9.45
CA ASP A 17 -7.43 -31.57 10.84
C ASP A 17 -6.51 -30.76 11.76
N ARG A 18 -5.24 -30.58 11.38
CA ARG A 18 -4.23 -29.83 12.15
C ARG A 18 -4.05 -28.38 11.68
N PHE A 19 -4.95 -27.89 10.82
CA PHE A 19 -4.82 -26.56 10.20
C PHE A 19 -4.54 -25.45 11.22
N HIS A 20 -5.33 -25.36 12.30
CA HIS A 20 -5.18 -24.29 13.29
C HIS A 20 -3.85 -24.36 14.07
N GLU A 21 -3.37 -25.56 14.40
CA GLU A 21 -2.06 -25.74 15.03
C GLU A 21 -0.94 -25.25 14.09
N ILE A 22 -1.01 -25.66 12.82
CA ILE A 22 -0.04 -25.28 11.79
C ILE A 22 -0.07 -23.77 11.54
N GLU A 23 -1.27 -23.18 11.46
CA GLU A 23 -1.47 -21.75 11.30
C GLU A 23 -0.81 -20.96 12.43
N GLU A 24 -1.02 -21.36 13.68
CA GLU A 24 -0.39 -20.72 14.84
C GLU A 24 1.15 -20.77 14.75
N GLU A 25 1.70 -21.93 14.40
CA GLU A 25 3.16 -22.09 14.21
C GLU A 25 3.70 -21.21 13.08
N VAL A 26 3.00 -21.14 11.95
CA VAL A 26 3.38 -20.30 10.80
C VAL A 26 3.40 -18.84 11.22
N TRP A 27 2.35 -18.36 11.89
CA TRP A 27 2.29 -16.98 12.37
C TRP A 27 3.33 -16.67 13.44
N LYS A 28 3.72 -17.63 14.27
CA LYS A 28 4.79 -17.48 15.26
C LYS A 28 6.16 -17.39 14.61
N LYS A 29 6.39 -18.15 13.56
CA LYS A 29 7.71 -18.31 12.91
C LYS A 29 7.97 -17.30 11.79
N PHE A 30 6.95 -16.94 11.04
CA PHE A 30 7.07 -16.11 9.84
C PHE A 30 6.29 -14.79 9.93
N GLY A 31 5.36 -14.67 10.88
CA GLY A 31 4.58 -13.47 11.06
C GLY A 31 5.43 -12.30 11.56
N VAL A 32 5.36 -11.17 10.85
CA VAL A 32 6.07 -9.94 11.18
C VAL A 32 5.12 -8.76 11.17
N ASN A 33 5.32 -7.78 12.06
CA ASN A 33 4.59 -6.52 11.95
C ASN A 33 5.24 -5.66 10.87
N LYS A 34 4.42 -5.14 9.95
CA LYS A 34 4.83 -4.21 8.90
C LYS A 34 3.84 -3.06 8.81
N VAL A 35 4.26 -2.02 8.11
CA VAL A 35 3.39 -0.99 7.59
C VAL A 35 3.28 -1.20 6.10
N VAL A 36 2.05 -1.37 5.62
CA VAL A 36 1.72 -1.60 4.21
C VAL A 36 1.15 -0.30 3.64
N LEU A 37 1.69 0.11 2.50
CA LEU A 37 1.20 1.24 1.73
C LEU A 37 0.82 0.72 0.34
N ILE A 38 -0.45 0.86 -0.02
CA ILE A 38 -0.96 0.64 -1.37
C ILE A 38 -1.01 1.99 -2.08
N CYS A 39 -0.40 2.05 -3.25
CA CYS A 39 -0.37 3.23 -4.10
C CYS A 39 -0.97 2.85 -5.46
N ASP A 40 -2.09 3.49 -5.80
CA ASP A 40 -2.85 3.23 -7.02
C ASP A 40 -2.81 4.42 -7.99
N SER A 41 -2.95 4.14 -9.29
CA SER A 41 -2.93 5.15 -10.36
C SER A 41 -4.34 5.63 -10.71
N THR A 42 -4.58 6.92 -10.54
CA THR A 42 -5.92 7.48 -10.82
C THR A 42 -6.18 7.71 -12.31
N GLY A 43 -7.36 7.28 -12.75
CA GLY A 43 -7.82 7.43 -14.14
C GLY A 43 -7.14 6.50 -15.14
N PHE A 44 -6.48 5.44 -14.65
CA PHE A 44 -5.75 4.45 -15.45
C PHE A 44 -6.59 3.83 -16.57
N THR A 45 -7.78 3.29 -16.24
CA THR A 45 -8.65 2.62 -17.22
C THR A 45 -9.09 3.56 -18.34
N GLN A 46 -9.46 4.80 -18.00
CA GLN A 46 -9.95 5.77 -18.98
C GLN A 46 -8.81 6.21 -19.93
N LYS A 47 -7.63 6.54 -19.39
CA LYS A 47 -6.48 6.95 -20.22
C LYS A 47 -5.99 5.83 -21.14
N THR A 48 -6.04 4.58 -20.69
CA THR A 48 -5.67 3.44 -21.54
C THR A 48 -6.62 3.29 -22.73
N ARG A 49 -7.92 3.57 -22.54
CA ARG A 49 -8.90 3.58 -23.64
C ARG A 49 -8.67 4.75 -24.60
N ASP A 50 -8.35 5.93 -24.07
CA ASP A 50 -8.23 7.14 -24.88
C ASP A 50 -6.89 7.22 -25.65
N PHE A 51 -5.80 6.72 -25.07
CA PHE A 51 -4.42 6.90 -25.59
C PHE A 51 -3.67 5.59 -25.86
N GLY A 52 -4.27 4.44 -25.56
CA GLY A 52 -3.69 3.12 -25.79
C GLY A 52 -2.69 2.67 -24.71
N ILE A 53 -2.35 1.38 -24.76
CA ILE A 53 -1.55 0.71 -23.73
C ILE A 53 -0.10 1.22 -23.64
N LEU A 54 0.50 1.69 -24.75
CA LEU A 54 1.87 2.20 -24.74
C LEU A 54 1.98 3.51 -23.92
N HIS A 55 0.97 4.38 -24.02
CA HIS A 55 0.91 5.60 -23.22
C HIS A 55 0.86 5.28 -21.72
N PHE A 56 0.08 4.26 -21.36
CA PHE A 56 0.07 3.76 -19.98
C PHE A 56 1.45 3.27 -19.53
N LEU A 57 2.09 2.38 -20.28
CA LEU A 57 3.39 1.84 -19.88
C LEU A 57 4.45 2.93 -19.72
N TYR A 58 4.37 3.99 -20.54
CA TYR A 58 5.18 5.19 -20.37
C TYR A 58 4.88 5.92 -19.06
N SER A 59 3.62 6.23 -18.76
CA SER A 59 3.22 6.89 -17.50
C SER A 59 3.60 6.06 -16.28
N TYR A 60 3.36 4.75 -16.33
CA TYR A 60 3.71 3.82 -15.27
C TYR A 60 5.23 3.78 -15.02
N HIS A 61 6.02 3.70 -16.09
CA HIS A 61 7.48 3.78 -15.99
C HIS A 61 7.94 5.10 -15.35
N LYS A 62 7.28 6.23 -15.68
CA LYS A 62 7.56 7.52 -15.03
C LYS A 62 7.19 7.52 -13.54
N VAL A 63 6.04 6.96 -13.17
CA VAL A 63 5.65 6.80 -11.76
C VAL A 63 6.71 6.01 -10.99
N LEU A 64 7.14 4.85 -11.49
CA LEU A 64 8.17 4.04 -10.84
C LEU A 64 9.49 4.80 -10.66
N SER A 65 9.92 5.55 -11.68
CA SER A 65 11.14 6.37 -11.60
C SER A 65 11.11 7.45 -10.50
N ILE A 66 9.91 7.87 -10.08
CA ILE A 66 9.68 8.82 -8.99
C ILE A 66 9.53 8.09 -7.65
N VAL A 67 8.77 7.00 -7.62
CA VAL A 67 8.40 6.28 -6.40
C VAL A 67 9.57 5.48 -5.83
N GLU A 68 10.27 4.67 -6.62
CA GLU A 68 11.31 3.77 -6.11
C GLU A 68 12.43 4.49 -5.34
N PRO A 69 12.98 5.63 -5.82
CA PRO A 69 14.01 6.34 -5.07
C PRO A 69 13.50 6.88 -3.73
N VAL A 70 12.24 7.33 -3.67
CA VAL A 70 11.62 7.88 -2.45
C VAL A 70 11.35 6.76 -1.44
N VAL A 71 10.87 5.61 -1.91
CA VAL A 71 10.68 4.40 -1.09
C VAL A 71 12.01 3.98 -0.47
N LYS A 72 13.06 3.87 -1.29
CA LYS A 72 14.40 3.50 -0.83
C LYS A 72 14.97 4.50 0.19
N LYS A 73 14.82 5.81 -0.08
CA LYS A 73 15.24 6.88 0.84
C LYS A 73 14.56 6.78 2.21
N ASN A 74 13.29 6.39 2.23
CA ASN A 74 12.50 6.20 3.45
C ASN A 74 12.56 4.74 3.96
N ARG A 75 13.62 3.98 3.63
CA ARG A 75 13.85 2.61 4.12
C ARG A 75 12.71 1.61 3.83
N GLY A 76 11.85 1.93 2.87
CA GLY A 76 10.80 1.03 2.39
C GLY A 76 11.31 0.05 1.35
N LYS A 77 10.45 -0.90 1.01
CA LYS A 77 10.66 -1.86 -0.08
C LYS A 77 9.43 -1.90 -0.98
N VAL A 78 9.66 -1.87 -2.28
CA VAL A 78 8.64 -2.24 -3.27
C VAL A 78 8.60 -3.76 -3.29
N ILE A 79 7.45 -4.35 -2.95
CA ILE A 79 7.29 -5.81 -2.87
C ILE A 79 6.89 -6.36 -4.23
N LYS A 80 5.79 -5.83 -4.77
CA LYS A 80 5.19 -6.30 -6.00
C LYS A 80 4.37 -5.18 -6.63
N THR A 81 4.11 -5.38 -7.91
CA THR A 81 3.22 -4.55 -8.73
C THR A 81 2.08 -5.44 -9.21
N ASP A 82 0.85 -5.17 -8.75
CA ASP A 82 -0.35 -5.87 -9.22
C ASP A 82 -1.11 -4.93 -10.15
N ALA A 83 -0.98 -5.18 -11.46
CA ALA A 83 -1.36 -4.22 -12.49
C ALA A 83 -0.67 -2.85 -12.29
N ASP A 84 -1.42 -1.81 -11.98
CA ASP A 84 -0.96 -0.45 -11.71
C ASP A 84 -0.80 -0.13 -10.21
N ASN A 85 -1.22 -1.04 -9.33
CA ASN A 85 -1.01 -0.93 -7.89
C ASN A 85 0.44 -1.23 -7.51
N LEU A 86 1.04 -0.36 -6.71
CA LEU A 86 2.33 -0.58 -6.06
C LEU A 86 2.12 -0.98 -4.60
N ILE A 87 2.62 -2.15 -4.22
CA ILE A 87 2.61 -2.63 -2.84
C ILE A 87 3.96 -2.29 -2.21
N LEU A 88 3.95 -1.35 -1.26
CA LEU A 88 5.12 -0.87 -0.56
C LEU A 88 5.05 -1.32 0.90
N VAL A 89 6.17 -1.76 1.46
CA VAL A 89 6.24 -2.14 2.89
C VAL A 89 7.35 -1.40 3.61
N PHE A 90 7.09 -1.09 4.88
CA PHE A 90 7.99 -0.38 5.77
C PHE A 90 8.04 -1.07 7.13
N ASP A 91 9.14 -0.85 7.85
CA ASP A 91 9.32 -1.27 9.24
C ASP A 91 8.87 -0.19 10.25
N ASP A 92 8.72 1.07 9.82
CA ASP A 92 8.35 2.21 10.66
C ASP A 92 7.20 3.03 10.05
N ILE A 93 6.29 3.49 10.89
CA ILE A 93 5.09 4.24 10.49
C ILE A 93 5.43 5.66 9.99
N LYS A 94 6.45 6.33 10.55
CA LYS A 94 6.86 7.66 10.07
C LYS A 94 7.53 7.54 8.71
N ASP A 95 8.31 6.49 8.48
CA ASP A 95 8.91 6.21 7.18
C ASP A 95 7.85 6.06 6.08
N SER A 96 6.79 5.29 6.31
CA SER A 96 5.69 5.17 5.34
C SER A 96 4.96 6.50 5.13
N ALA A 97 4.70 7.25 6.20
CA ALA A 97 3.99 8.53 6.12
C ALA A 97 4.84 9.60 5.38
N ASN A 98 6.11 9.76 5.73
CA ASN A 98 7.02 10.67 5.05
C ASN A 98 7.21 10.28 3.57
N CYS A 99 7.33 8.98 3.28
CA CYS A 99 7.39 8.47 1.93
C CYS A 99 6.16 8.87 1.12
N SER A 100 4.95 8.62 1.64
CA SER A 100 3.69 8.97 0.96
C SER A 100 3.56 10.46 0.66
N ILE A 101 3.92 11.33 1.63
CA ILE A 101 3.91 12.78 1.47
C ILE A 101 4.93 13.23 0.42
N GLU A 102 6.15 12.70 0.46
CA GLU A 102 7.20 13.04 -0.50
C GLU A 102 6.84 12.60 -1.92
N ILE A 103 6.26 11.40 -2.09
CA ILE A 103 5.77 10.93 -3.39
C ILE A 103 4.69 11.89 -3.90
N GLN A 104 3.66 12.19 -3.12
CA GLN A 104 2.59 13.07 -3.56
C GLN A 104 3.09 14.47 -3.96
N LYS A 105 4.04 15.04 -3.19
CA LYS A 105 4.66 16.32 -3.54
C LYS A 105 5.42 16.27 -4.87
N LYS A 106 6.19 15.20 -5.10
CA LYS A 106 6.93 15.02 -6.36
C LYS A 106 5.99 14.80 -7.55
N ILE A 107 4.94 14.00 -7.39
CA ILE A 107 3.94 13.78 -8.44
C ILE A 107 3.22 15.07 -8.79
N ASN A 108 2.77 15.84 -7.79
CA ASN A 108 2.11 17.12 -8.02
C ASN A 108 3.04 18.13 -8.73
N SER A 109 4.31 18.19 -8.32
CA SER A 109 5.30 19.04 -8.99
C SER A 109 5.52 18.62 -10.44
N PHE A 110 5.67 17.31 -10.70
CA PHE A 110 5.90 16.80 -12.05
C PHE A 110 4.69 17.00 -12.96
N ARG A 111 3.48 16.90 -12.42
CA ARG A 111 2.22 17.01 -13.15
C ARG A 111 1.96 18.42 -13.70
N ILE A 112 2.44 19.47 -13.02
CA ILE A 112 2.20 20.88 -13.40
C ILE A 112 2.76 21.18 -14.80
N ASP A 113 3.91 20.60 -15.14
CA ASP A 113 4.61 20.86 -16.40
C ASP A 113 4.14 19.96 -17.56
N LEU A 114 3.21 19.04 -17.29
CA LEU A 114 2.74 18.06 -18.28
C LEU A 114 1.43 18.49 -18.96
N PRO A 115 1.30 18.24 -20.28
CA PRO A 115 0.01 18.32 -20.95
C PRO A 115 -1.03 17.44 -20.24
N LYS A 116 -2.30 17.87 -20.21
CA LYS A 116 -3.39 17.16 -19.50
C LYS A 116 -3.48 15.65 -19.81
N LYS A 117 -3.19 15.26 -21.06
CA LYS A 117 -3.17 13.86 -21.50
C LYS A 117 -2.06 13.01 -20.87
N ASP A 118 -0.95 13.65 -20.50
CA ASP A 118 0.25 13.01 -19.95
C ASP A 118 0.29 13.08 -18.42
N GLN A 119 -0.56 13.92 -17.82
CA GLN A 119 -0.70 14.01 -16.37
C GLN A 119 -1.16 12.68 -15.79
N PHE A 120 -0.53 12.27 -14.68
CA PHE A 120 -0.95 11.13 -13.86
C PHE A 120 -1.07 11.58 -12.40
N GLY A 121 -1.86 10.83 -11.66
CA GLY A 121 -2.16 11.12 -10.26
C GLY A 121 -2.18 9.83 -9.48
N LEU A 122 -1.84 9.89 -8.20
CA LEU A 122 -1.77 8.72 -7.33
C LEU A 122 -2.69 8.92 -6.13
N CYS A 123 -3.28 7.82 -5.67
CA CYS A 123 -3.99 7.74 -4.42
C CYS A 123 -3.35 6.66 -3.55
N MET A 124 -3.37 6.87 -2.23
CA MET A 124 -2.58 6.03 -1.30
C MET A 124 -3.38 5.65 -0.05
N GLY A 125 -3.20 4.41 0.38
CA GLY A 125 -3.75 3.86 1.61
C GLY A 125 -2.66 3.24 2.46
N ILE A 126 -2.61 3.57 3.76
CA ILE A 126 -1.61 3.05 4.69
C ILE A 126 -2.30 2.35 5.86
N ALA A 127 -1.86 1.13 6.13
CA ALA A 127 -2.26 0.33 7.29
C ALA A 127 -1.06 -0.40 7.90
N THR A 128 -1.16 -0.81 9.15
CA THR A 128 -0.13 -1.55 9.88
C THR A 128 -0.72 -2.78 10.54
N GLY A 129 0.08 -3.83 10.62
CA GLY A 129 -0.35 -5.06 11.28
C GLY A 129 0.58 -6.22 10.99
N LYS A 130 0.19 -7.37 11.53
CA LYS A 130 0.91 -8.63 11.33
C LYS A 130 0.66 -9.13 9.91
N VAL A 131 1.73 -9.46 9.20
CA VAL A 131 1.70 -9.97 7.83
C VAL A 131 2.61 -11.19 7.68
N LEU A 132 2.34 -11.98 6.64
CA LEU A 132 3.21 -13.05 6.15
C LEU A 132 3.82 -12.59 4.82
N CYS A 133 5.15 -12.62 4.73
CA CYS A 133 5.84 -12.38 3.48
C CYS A 133 6.16 -13.71 2.79
N PHE A 134 5.63 -13.93 1.60
CA PHE A 134 5.81 -15.17 0.85
C PHE A 134 5.96 -14.89 -0.65
N ASN A 135 6.94 -15.50 -1.30
CA ASN A 135 7.18 -15.36 -2.75
C ASN A 135 7.26 -13.91 -3.28
N ASN A 136 7.97 -13.03 -2.57
CA ASN A 136 8.03 -11.59 -2.88
C ASN A 136 6.64 -10.92 -2.90
N ASP A 137 5.73 -11.42 -2.09
CA ASP A 137 4.41 -10.87 -1.86
C ASP A 137 4.16 -10.76 -0.35
N VAL A 138 3.09 -10.06 0.03
CA VAL A 138 2.71 -9.80 1.42
C VAL A 138 1.23 -10.06 1.63
N PHE A 139 0.91 -10.81 2.68
CA PHE A 139 -0.44 -11.25 2.99
C PHE A 139 -0.80 -10.91 4.44
N GLY A 140 -2.02 -10.45 4.66
CA GLY A 140 -2.54 -10.15 6.00
C GLY A 140 -3.63 -9.09 5.95
N ASP A 141 -4.31 -8.90 7.08
CA ASP A 141 -5.43 -7.95 7.17
C ASP A 141 -4.99 -6.51 6.87
N ALA A 142 -3.78 -6.12 7.30
CA ALA A 142 -3.21 -4.81 6.98
C ALA A 142 -3.09 -4.57 5.46
N VAL A 143 -2.83 -5.60 4.66
CA VAL A 143 -2.80 -5.48 3.19
C VAL A 143 -4.20 -5.19 2.66
N ASN A 144 -5.21 -5.92 3.13
CA ASN A 144 -6.61 -5.71 2.75
C ASN A 144 -7.12 -4.31 3.13
N VAL A 145 -6.80 -3.84 4.34
CA VAL A 145 -7.17 -2.49 4.79
C VAL A 145 -6.46 -1.44 3.94
N ALA A 146 -5.16 -1.59 3.68
CA ALA A 146 -4.42 -0.65 2.84
C ALA A 146 -4.99 -0.57 1.41
N TYR A 147 -5.41 -1.68 0.81
CA TYR A 147 -6.10 -1.70 -0.50
C TYR A 147 -7.41 -0.93 -0.46
N LYS A 148 -8.28 -1.22 0.52
CA LYS A 148 -9.56 -0.51 0.68
C LYS A 148 -9.37 0.99 0.88
N LEU A 149 -8.29 1.39 1.55
CA LEU A 149 -7.96 2.79 1.71
C LEU A 149 -7.41 3.40 0.41
N GLY A 150 -6.46 2.76 -0.25
CA GLY A 150 -5.70 3.32 -1.36
C GLY A 150 -6.39 3.27 -2.71
N GLU A 151 -7.12 2.19 -2.98
CA GLU A 151 -7.78 1.92 -4.26
C GLU A 151 -9.28 2.26 -4.19
N ASP A 152 -10.00 1.73 -3.19
CA ASP A 152 -11.47 1.87 -3.14
C ASP A 152 -11.96 3.24 -2.63
N LEU A 153 -11.16 3.91 -1.79
CA LEU A 153 -11.60 5.09 -1.02
C LEU A 153 -10.88 6.37 -1.35
N ALA A 154 -9.55 6.32 -1.48
CA ALA A 154 -8.75 7.48 -1.72
C ALA A 154 -9.05 8.07 -3.10
N LYS A 155 -9.10 9.40 -3.17
CA LYS A 155 -9.14 10.12 -4.44
C LYS A 155 -7.74 10.56 -4.86
N ASP A 156 -7.64 11.08 -6.08
CA ASP A 156 -6.40 11.65 -6.61
C ASP A 156 -5.75 12.64 -5.63
N GLY A 157 -4.48 12.42 -5.33
CA GLY A 157 -3.69 13.20 -4.38
C GLY A 157 -3.95 12.88 -2.91
N GLU A 158 -4.90 12.00 -2.58
CA GLU A 158 -5.20 11.67 -1.19
C GLU A 158 -4.27 10.58 -0.64
N ILE A 159 -3.94 10.74 0.65
CA ILE A 159 -3.27 9.74 1.47
C ILE A 159 -4.22 9.44 2.62
N LEU A 160 -4.73 8.22 2.67
CA LEU A 160 -5.60 7.75 3.73
C LEU A 160 -4.83 6.81 4.65
N VAL A 161 -5.03 6.97 5.95
CA VAL A 161 -4.43 6.10 6.97
C VAL A 161 -5.51 5.53 7.87
N GLU A 162 -5.31 4.29 8.31
CA GLU A 162 -6.17 3.70 9.34
C GLU A 162 -5.99 4.36 10.72
N GLU A 163 -6.89 4.01 11.65
CA GLU A 163 -6.91 4.57 13.00
C GLU A 163 -5.62 4.33 13.78
N GLN A 164 -5.02 3.14 13.73
CA GLN A 164 -3.78 2.86 14.46
C GLN A 164 -2.60 3.75 14.03
N ILE A 165 -2.46 3.99 12.72
CA ILE A 165 -1.43 4.88 12.18
C ILE A 165 -1.71 6.33 12.59
N TYR A 166 -2.96 6.77 12.53
CA TYR A 166 -3.35 8.10 13.00
C TYR A 166 -3.01 8.30 14.49
N GLU A 167 -3.38 7.34 15.35
CA GLU A 167 -3.13 7.38 16.79
C GLU A 167 -1.64 7.47 17.11
N TYR A 168 -0.79 6.81 16.34
CA TYR A 168 0.65 6.92 16.47
C TYR A 168 1.16 8.30 15.98
N LEU A 169 0.79 8.71 14.77
CA LEU A 169 1.33 9.91 14.13
C LEU A 169 0.84 11.22 14.75
N LYS A 170 -0.37 11.27 15.33
CA LYS A 170 -0.92 12.49 15.96
C LYS A 170 -0.09 12.98 17.15
N THR A 171 0.77 12.13 17.71
CA THR A 171 1.67 12.48 18.81
C THR A 171 2.93 13.23 18.36
N TYR A 172 3.21 13.26 17.04
CA TYR A 172 4.38 13.92 16.46
C TYR A 172 4.01 15.27 15.83
N LEU A 173 4.90 16.25 15.98
CA LEU A 173 4.78 17.53 15.27
C LEU A 173 4.94 17.33 13.76
N GLY A 174 4.15 18.07 12.97
CA GLY A 174 4.26 18.09 11.50
C GLY A 174 3.20 17.29 10.75
N TYR A 175 2.45 16.40 11.41
CA TYR A 175 1.34 15.69 10.80
C TYR A 175 0.01 16.38 11.09
N LYS A 176 -0.81 16.56 10.04
CA LYS A 176 -2.16 17.10 10.12
C LYS A 176 -3.13 16.13 9.47
N PHE A 177 -4.32 15.99 10.03
CA PHE A 177 -5.31 15.04 9.56
C PHE A 177 -6.69 15.68 9.37
N SER A 178 -7.55 15.04 8.59
CA SER A 178 -9.00 15.30 8.62
C SER A 178 -9.63 14.82 9.94
N LYS A 179 -10.92 15.10 10.12
CA LYS A 179 -11.73 14.38 11.10
C LYS A 179 -11.79 12.89 10.74
N LYS A 180 -12.07 12.05 11.74
CA LYS A 180 -12.32 10.61 11.58
C LYS A 180 -13.48 10.39 10.60
N ILE A 181 -13.29 9.46 9.68
CA ILE A 181 -14.34 8.99 8.77
C ILE A 181 -14.53 7.49 9.03
N ARG A 182 -15.78 7.05 9.11
CA ARG A 182 -16.14 5.64 9.22
C ARG A 182 -16.87 5.22 7.95
N LYS A 183 -16.48 4.10 7.37
CA LYS A 183 -17.17 3.52 6.20
C LYS A 183 -17.13 2.00 6.25
N LYS A 184 -18.22 1.36 5.81
CA LYS A 184 -18.31 -0.09 5.66
C LYS A 184 -18.02 -0.45 4.20
N ILE A 185 -17.02 -1.30 3.96
CA ILE A 185 -16.60 -1.76 2.62
C ILE A 185 -16.33 -3.25 2.68
N SER A 186 -16.95 -4.00 1.77
CA SER A 186 -16.82 -5.46 1.67
C SER A 186 -16.96 -6.12 3.04
N ASN A 187 -18.03 -5.75 3.76
CA ASN A 187 -18.38 -6.21 5.11
C ASN A 187 -17.41 -5.85 6.26
N ILE A 188 -16.41 -4.99 6.03
CA ILE A 188 -15.51 -4.51 7.08
C ILE A 188 -15.81 -3.04 7.40
N ASP A 189 -15.95 -2.72 8.68
CA ASP A 189 -16.02 -1.35 9.17
C ASP A 189 -14.61 -0.77 9.30
N ILE A 190 -14.31 0.29 8.54
CA ILE A 190 -13.00 0.93 8.54
C ILE A 190 -13.13 2.36 9.05
N ASN A 191 -12.31 2.67 10.05
CA ASN A 191 -12.06 4.02 10.53
C ASN A 191 -10.79 4.55 9.89
N TYR A 192 -10.87 5.71 9.24
CA TYR A 192 -9.72 6.27 8.54
C TYR A 192 -9.68 7.79 8.59
N PHE A 193 -8.50 8.31 8.26
CA PHE A 193 -8.16 9.73 8.31
C PHE A 193 -7.40 10.11 7.05
N LYS A 194 -7.65 11.31 6.53
CA LYS A 194 -6.86 11.87 5.43
C LYS A 194 -5.68 12.67 5.98
N VAL A 195 -4.46 12.38 5.50
CA VAL A 195 -3.26 13.20 5.78
C VAL A 195 -3.34 14.52 5.01
N ARG A 196 -2.95 15.63 5.65
CA ARG A 196 -2.84 16.96 5.05
C ARG A 196 -1.37 17.38 5.01
N TYR A 197 -0.86 17.73 3.83
CA TYR A 197 0.58 17.94 3.59
C TYR A 197 0.89 19.08 2.63
#